data_AF-A0A1F3MEF6-F1
#
_entry.id   AF-A0A1F3MEF6-F1
#
_cell.length_a   1.000
_cell.length_b   1.000
_cell.length_c   1.000
_cell.angle_alpha   90.00
_cell.angle_beta   90.00
_cell.angle_gamma   90.00
#
_symmetry.space_group_name_H-M   'P 1'
#
loop_
_entity.id
_entity.type
_entity.pdbx_description
1 polymer ?
#
loop_
_entity_poly.entity_id
_entity_poly.type
_entity_poly.pdbx_seq_one_letter_code
_entity_poly.pdbx_strand_id
1 'polypeptide(L)'
;MPADLLSKDAFNLFTLKINDKNGNIKTARLNKEELNGIVSATCTKHRTRMVQLYYYAENKNYLVCGTTNKTEAIQGFFVKYGDGGVDIEPLAHLYKTQVYQLAEHLGVIKEIMERAPSPDTFSFPVTDEEYYFRIPYDKLDLLLYSWENDFDIAGVCNVMNLSKE
;
A
#
# COMPACT_ATOMS: atom_id res chain seq x y z
N MET A 1 -15.52 8.07 0.36
CA MET A 1 -14.61 6.97 -0.01
C MET A 1 -15.32 6.16 -1.09
N PRO A 2 -14.65 5.64 -2.13
CA PRO A 2 -15.29 4.63 -2.97
C PRO A 2 -15.76 3.48 -2.06
N ALA A 3 -16.89 2.87 -2.40
CA ALA A 3 -17.47 1.76 -1.63
C ALA A 3 -16.37 0.73 -1.27
N ASP A 4 -16.35 0.26 -0.02
CA ASP A 4 -15.60 -0.94 0.39
C ASP A 4 -15.88 -2.01 -0.68
N LEU A 5 -14.86 -2.71 -1.20
CA LEU A 5 -15.06 -3.77 -2.19
C LEU A 5 -16.11 -4.80 -1.71
N LEU A 6 -16.25 -4.95 -0.39
CA LEU A 6 -17.21 -5.84 0.25
C LEU A 6 -18.65 -5.29 0.29
N SER A 7 -18.88 -4.05 -0.11
CA SER A 7 -20.20 -3.39 0.03
C SER A 7 -21.03 -3.35 -1.26
N LYS A 8 -20.40 -3.48 -2.43
CA LYS A 8 -21.10 -3.45 -3.72
C LYS A 8 -20.23 -3.96 -4.88
N ASP A 9 -20.83 -4.74 -5.78
CA ASP A 9 -20.27 -5.01 -7.11
C ASP A 9 -20.00 -3.72 -7.88
N ALA A 10 -18.73 -3.45 -8.16
CA ALA A 10 -18.30 -2.27 -8.89
C ALA A 10 -17.02 -2.52 -9.68
N PHE A 11 -16.92 -1.87 -10.85
CA PHE A 11 -15.66 -1.81 -11.58
C PHE A 11 -14.72 -0.79 -10.92
N ASN A 12 -13.43 -1.14 -10.88
CA ASN A 12 -12.38 -0.20 -10.50
C ASN A 12 -12.12 0.78 -11.65
N LEU A 13 -12.39 2.06 -11.40
CA LEU A 13 -12.14 3.15 -12.34
C LEU A 13 -11.15 4.14 -11.73
N PHE A 14 -10.01 4.32 -12.39
CA PHE A 14 -9.03 5.31 -11.98
C PHE A 14 -9.48 6.73 -12.35
N THR A 15 -9.39 7.61 -11.36
CA THR A 15 -9.73 9.02 -11.52
C THR A 15 -8.57 9.89 -11.04
N LEU A 16 -8.37 11.02 -11.70
CA LEU A 16 -7.45 12.06 -11.29
C LEU A 16 -8.22 13.09 -10.47
N LYS A 17 -7.77 13.33 -9.24
CA LYS A 17 -8.22 14.43 -8.41
C LYS A 17 -7.15 15.52 -8.38
N ILE A 18 -7.57 16.75 -8.64
CA ILE A 18 -6.70 17.93 -8.54
C ILE A 18 -7.34 18.89 -7.55
N ASN A 19 -6.55 19.34 -6.59
CA ASN A 19 -6.90 20.48 -5.74
C ASN A 19 -6.19 21.71 -6.27
N ASP A 20 -6.94 22.70 -6.69
CA ASP A 20 -6.36 23.97 -7.12
C ASP A 20 -5.86 24.79 -5.92
N LYS A 21 -5.14 25.88 -6.20
CA LYS A 21 -4.57 26.75 -5.15
C LYS A 21 -5.65 27.43 -4.29
N ASN A 22 -6.91 27.39 -4.71
CA ASN A 22 -8.05 27.99 -4.01
C ASN A 22 -8.84 26.95 -3.20
N GLY A 23 -8.42 25.68 -3.18
CA GLY A 23 -9.11 24.61 -2.47
C GLY A 23 -10.20 23.89 -3.28
N ASN A 24 -10.40 24.23 -4.57
CA ASN A 24 -11.41 23.56 -5.37
C ASN A 24 -10.90 22.20 -5.85
N ILE A 25 -11.68 21.16 -5.56
CA ILE A 25 -11.38 19.80 -6.01
C ILE A 25 -12.09 19.53 -7.34
N LYS A 26 -11.31 19.21 -8.37
CA LYS A 26 -11.82 18.70 -9.65
C LYS A 26 -11.45 17.24 -9.80
N THR A 27 -12.38 16.46 -10.34
CA THR A 27 -12.18 15.03 -10.62
C THR A 27 -12.42 14.73 -12.09
N ALA A 28 -11.52 13.99 -12.72
CA ALA A 28 -11.66 13.53 -14.10
C ALA A 28 -11.33 12.03 -14.20
N ARG A 29 -11.99 11.31 -15.10
CA ARG A 29 -11.65 9.91 -15.39
C ARG A 29 -10.41 9.85 -16.27
N LEU A 30 -9.49 8.94 -15.94
CA LEU A 30 -8.30 8.68 -16.75
C LEU A 30 -8.60 7.66 -17.83
N ASN A 31 -8.09 7.92 -19.03
CA ASN A 31 -7.95 6.91 -20.07
C ASN A 31 -6.67 6.08 -19.86
N LYS A 32 -6.47 5.04 -20.68
CA LYS A 32 -5.34 4.11 -20.54
C LYS A 32 -3.98 4.80 -20.70
N GLU A 33 -3.84 5.70 -21.67
CA GLU A 33 -2.58 6.40 -21.94
C GLU A 33 -2.21 7.34 -20.79
N GLU A 34 -3.18 8.11 -20.30
CA GLU A 34 -2.99 9.02 -19.17
C GLU A 34 -2.62 8.27 -17.89
N LEU A 35 -3.33 7.17 -17.60
CA LEU A 35 -3.01 6.30 -16.46
C LEU A 35 -1.59 5.74 -16.56
N ASN A 36 -1.22 5.21 -17.73
CA ASN A 36 0.13 4.68 -17.95
C ASN A 36 1.21 5.73 -17.78
N GLY A 37 0.98 6.97 -18.23
CA GLY A 37 1.90 8.09 -18.03
C GLY A 37 2.12 8.40 -16.54
N ILE A 38 1.04 8.47 -15.77
CA ILE A 38 1.08 8.72 -14.32
C ILE A 38 1.79 7.58 -13.58
N VAL A 39 1.45 6.32 -13.89
CA VAL A 39 2.10 5.14 -13.29
C VAL A 39 3.59 5.10 -13.65
N SER A 40 3.95 5.45 -14.89
CA SER A 40 5.36 5.49 -15.31
C SER A 40 6.15 6.55 -14.53
N ALA A 41 5.57 7.73 -14.32
CA ALA A 41 6.20 8.81 -13.54
C ALA A 41 6.39 8.41 -12.06
N THR A 42 5.39 7.80 -11.44
CA THR A 42 5.47 7.33 -10.04
C THR A 42 6.46 6.20 -9.85
N CYS A 43 6.46 5.18 -10.73
CA CYS A 43 7.47 4.12 -10.74
C CYS A 43 8.88 4.68 -10.91
N THR A 44 9.06 5.70 -11.74
CA THR A 44 10.36 6.37 -11.91
C THR A 44 10.82 7.04 -10.62
N LYS A 45 9.92 7.72 -9.89
CA LYS A 45 10.23 8.32 -8.57
C LYS A 45 10.75 7.26 -7.58
N HIS A 46 10.15 6.08 -7.54
CA HIS A 46 10.57 4.99 -6.66
C HIS A 46 11.94 4.44 -7.04
N ARG A 47 12.16 4.19 -8.34
CA ARG A 47 13.45 3.71 -8.87
C ARG A 47 14.58 4.69 -8.63
N THR A 48 14.32 6.00 -8.70
CA THR A 48 15.32 7.02 -8.37
C THR A 48 15.75 6.94 -6.90
N ARG A 49 14.83 6.69 -5.96
CA ARG A 49 15.17 6.49 -4.54
C ARG A 49 16.05 5.26 -4.34
N MET A 50 15.71 4.15 -5.00
CA MET A 50 16.51 2.93 -4.98
C MET A 50 17.95 3.18 -5.44
N VAL A 51 18.12 3.83 -6.60
CA VAL A 51 19.46 4.16 -7.14
C VAL A 51 20.26 5.00 -6.16
N GLN A 52 19.62 5.98 -5.50
CA GLN A 52 20.27 6.79 -4.48
C GLN A 52 20.66 5.98 -3.24
N LEU A 53 19.81 5.09 -2.75
CA LEU A 53 20.12 4.23 -1.60
C LEU A 53 21.33 3.34 -1.89
N TYR A 54 21.36 2.69 -3.06
CA TYR A 54 22.52 1.86 -3.45
C TYR A 54 23.79 2.69 -3.64
N TYR A 55 23.71 3.90 -4.21
CA TYR A 55 24.88 4.78 -4.30
C TYR A 55 25.54 5.00 -2.92
N TYR A 56 24.74 5.29 -1.89
CA TYR A 56 25.26 5.46 -0.53
C TYR A 56 25.70 4.16 0.12
N ALA A 57 24.98 3.06 -0.12
CA ALA A 57 25.29 1.75 0.44
C ALA A 57 26.67 1.27 -0.07
N GLU A 58 26.90 1.31 -1.37
CA GLU A 58 28.18 0.94 -2.00
C GLU A 58 29.33 1.83 -1.51
N ASN A 59 29.12 3.15 -1.46
CA ASN A 59 30.14 4.08 -0.97
C ASN A 59 30.51 3.87 0.51
N LYS A 60 29.63 3.23 1.29
CA LYS A 60 29.82 2.96 2.72
C LYS A 60 30.05 1.49 3.05
N ASN A 61 30.08 0.61 2.04
CA ASN A 61 30.11 -0.84 2.23
C ASN A 61 28.96 -1.34 3.13
N TYR A 62 27.75 -0.85 2.89
CA TYR A 62 26.51 -1.22 3.57
C TYR A 62 25.58 -2.01 2.63
N LEU A 63 24.56 -2.63 3.22
CA LEU A 63 23.41 -3.18 2.51
C LEU A 63 22.24 -2.18 2.47
N VAL A 64 21.35 -2.34 1.49
CA VAL A 64 20.07 -1.64 1.43
C VAL A 64 18.99 -2.50 2.07
N CYS A 65 18.43 -1.99 3.18
CA CYS A 65 17.31 -2.62 3.89
C CYS A 65 15.98 -2.08 3.37
N GLY A 66 15.11 -2.97 2.91
CA GLY A 66 13.75 -2.64 2.52
C GLY A 66 12.77 -2.53 3.69
N THR A 67 11.55 -2.15 3.34
CA THR A 67 10.45 -1.91 4.28
C THR A 67 9.13 -2.53 3.83
N THR A 68 9.16 -3.40 2.82
CA THR A 68 7.95 -4.05 2.29
C THR A 68 7.40 -5.00 3.36
N ASN A 69 6.13 -4.83 3.72
CA ASN A 69 5.45 -5.75 4.65
C ASN A 69 4.74 -6.89 3.90
N LYS A 70 4.30 -7.92 4.63
CA LYS A 70 3.67 -9.12 4.04
C LYS A 70 2.40 -8.78 3.26
N THR A 71 1.58 -7.86 3.77
CA THR A 71 0.33 -7.42 3.12
C THR A 71 0.62 -6.81 1.75
N GLU A 72 1.66 -5.98 1.65
CA GLU A 72 2.13 -5.40 0.38
C GLU A 72 2.74 -6.46 -0.54
N ALA A 73 3.59 -7.35 0.01
CA ALA A 73 4.31 -8.36 -0.74
C ALA A 73 3.37 -9.37 -1.44
N ILE A 74 2.38 -9.90 -0.73
CA ILE A 74 1.41 -10.87 -1.28
C ILE A 74 0.62 -10.27 -2.45
N GLN A 75 0.25 -9.00 -2.33
CA GLN A 75 -0.57 -8.32 -3.32
C GLN A 75 0.27 -7.72 -4.47
N GLY A 76 1.60 -7.71 -4.35
CA GLY A 76 2.48 -7.05 -5.31
C GLY A 76 2.39 -5.52 -5.26
N PHE A 77 2.04 -4.95 -4.10
CA PHE A 77 1.95 -3.49 -3.90
C PHE A 77 3.31 -2.88 -3.57
N PHE A 78 4.22 -2.93 -4.54
CA PHE A 78 5.53 -2.28 -4.49
C PHE A 78 6.04 -2.07 -5.93
N VAL A 79 6.98 -1.16 -6.12
CA VAL A 79 7.63 -1.00 -7.43
C VAL A 79 8.84 -1.93 -7.48
N LYS A 80 8.80 -2.93 -8.37
CA LYS A 80 9.96 -3.79 -8.65
C LYS A 80 11.15 -2.94 -9.12
N TYR A 81 12.31 -3.14 -8.48
CA TYR A 81 13.51 -2.31 -8.61
C TYR A 81 13.31 -0.83 -8.24
N GLY A 82 12.22 -0.52 -7.53
CA GLY A 82 12.00 0.74 -6.83
C GLY A 82 12.18 0.52 -5.34
N ASP A 83 11.14 0.78 -4.56
CA ASP A 83 11.09 0.45 -3.13
C ASP A 83 11.35 -1.04 -2.84
N GLY A 84 10.95 -1.95 -3.73
CA GLY A 84 11.29 -3.38 -3.62
C GLY A 84 12.65 -3.77 -4.23
N GLY A 85 13.49 -2.82 -4.63
CA GLY A 85 14.86 -3.08 -5.08
C GLY A 85 15.83 -2.94 -3.91
N VAL A 86 16.02 -4.01 -3.15
CA VAL A 86 16.76 -4.03 -1.88
C VAL A 86 17.48 -5.36 -1.68
N ASP A 87 18.41 -5.42 -0.71
CA ASP A 87 19.16 -6.64 -0.40
C ASP A 87 18.42 -7.55 0.58
N ILE A 88 17.70 -6.96 1.55
CA ILE A 88 16.92 -7.68 2.57
C ILE A 88 15.58 -6.99 2.83
N GLU A 89 14.58 -7.77 3.24
CA GLU A 89 13.25 -7.31 3.62
C GLU A 89 12.84 -7.87 5.00
N PRO A 90 13.20 -7.19 6.10
CA PRO A 90 12.93 -7.71 7.44
C PRO A 90 11.45 -7.78 7.79
N LEU A 91 10.59 -6.99 7.14
CA LEU A 91 9.17 -6.89 7.46
C LEU A 91 8.28 -7.74 6.53
N ALA A 92 8.83 -8.37 5.49
CA ALA A 92 8.05 -9.08 4.47
C ALA A 92 7.30 -10.32 5.00
N HIS A 93 7.55 -10.72 6.25
CA HIS A 93 6.87 -11.81 6.93
C HIS A 93 5.80 -11.34 7.94
N LEU A 94 5.62 -10.03 8.11
CA LEU A 94 4.65 -9.41 9.02
C LEU A 94 3.54 -8.72 8.24
N TYR A 95 2.28 -8.99 8.56
CA TYR A 95 1.15 -8.20 8.02
C TYR A 95 1.19 -6.77 8.52
N LYS A 96 0.49 -5.85 7.86
CA LYS A 96 0.49 -4.42 8.21
C LYS A 96 0.10 -4.19 9.68
N THR A 97 -0.95 -4.87 10.14
CA THR A 97 -1.41 -4.86 11.54
C THR A 97 -0.33 -5.34 12.51
N GLN A 98 0.46 -6.34 12.15
CA GLN A 98 1.59 -6.81 12.96
C GLN A 98 2.77 -5.81 12.95
N VAL A 99 2.99 -5.09 11.84
CA VAL A 99 3.96 -3.99 11.79
C VAL A 99 3.55 -2.88 12.76
N TYR A 100 2.27 -2.55 12.88
CA TYR A 100 1.79 -1.59 13.89
C TYR A 100 2.02 -2.08 15.33
N GLN A 101 1.76 -3.35 15.62
CA GLN A 101 2.06 -3.95 16.94
C GLN A 101 3.56 -3.88 17.26
N LEU A 102 4.42 -4.17 16.27
CA LEU A 102 5.86 -4.07 16.42
C LEU A 102 6.29 -2.61 16.64
N ALA A 103 5.71 -1.67 15.91
CA ALA A 103 6.00 -0.24 16.05
C ALA A 103 5.65 0.28 17.45
N GLU A 104 4.50 -0.12 18.00
CA GLU A 104 4.11 0.19 19.38
C GLU A 104 5.13 -0.37 20.38
N HIS A 105 5.50 -1.65 20.22
CA HIS A 105 6.48 -2.30 21.09
C HIS A 105 7.85 -1.60 21.07
N LEU A 106 8.29 -1.13 19.90
CA LEU A 106 9.55 -0.41 19.72
C LEU A 106 9.48 1.07 20.15
N GLY A 107 8.31 1.57 20.57
CA GLY A 107 8.13 2.95 21.00
C GLY A 107 8.15 3.97 19.86
N VAL A 108 7.70 3.60 18.66
CA VAL A 108 7.51 4.54 17.54
C VAL A 108 6.52 5.63 17.98
N ILE A 109 6.80 6.88 17.62
CA ILE A 109 5.98 8.02 18.05
C ILE A 109 4.56 7.96 17.47
N LYS A 110 3.58 8.44 18.24
CA LYS A 110 2.17 8.45 17.85
C LYS A 110 1.90 9.15 16.53
N GLU A 111 2.60 10.25 16.25
CA GLU A 111 2.45 10.98 14.98
C GLU A 111 2.69 10.09 13.74
N ILE A 112 3.63 9.14 13.82
CA ILE A 112 3.90 8.19 12.75
C ILE A 112 2.83 7.09 12.73
N MET A 113 2.46 6.55 13.91
CA MET A 113 1.50 5.45 14.02
C MET A 113 0.08 5.86 13.64
N GLU A 114 -0.33 7.09 13.93
CA GLU A 114 -1.68 7.62 13.65
C GLU A 114 -1.80 8.19 12.23
N ARG A 115 -0.69 8.31 11.50
CA ARG A 115 -0.71 8.76 10.10
C ARG A 115 -1.34 7.68 9.21
N ALA A 116 -2.33 8.09 8.41
CA ALA A 116 -2.95 7.20 7.44
C ALA A 116 -1.89 6.64 6.46
N PRO A 117 -1.86 5.30 6.23
CA PRO A 117 -0.97 4.68 5.26
C PRO A 117 -1.13 5.30 3.87
N SER A 118 0.00 5.64 3.25
CA SER A 118 0.05 6.32 1.97
C SER A 118 1.35 5.99 1.25
N PRO A 119 1.33 5.83 -0.09
CA PRO A 119 2.56 5.62 -0.84
C PRO A 119 3.39 6.92 -1.00
N ASP A 120 2.85 8.08 -0.60
CA ASP A 120 3.48 9.40 -0.70
C ASP A 120 4.06 9.69 -2.12
N THR A 121 3.32 9.24 -3.13
CA THR A 121 3.68 9.37 -4.54
C THR A 121 3.22 10.70 -5.12
N PHE A 122 2.06 11.20 -4.68
CA PHE A 122 1.40 12.39 -5.22
C PHE A 122 1.33 13.54 -4.20
N SER A 123 1.26 14.78 -4.68
CA SER A 123 1.15 15.96 -3.82
C SER A 123 -0.21 16.10 -3.14
N PHE A 124 -1.26 15.55 -3.76
CA PHE A 124 -2.58 15.48 -3.13
C PHE A 124 -2.63 14.25 -2.23
N PRO A 125 -3.05 14.36 -0.95
CA PRO A 125 -3.10 13.22 -0.05
C PRO A 125 -3.92 12.07 -0.64
N VAL A 126 -3.35 10.87 -0.58
CA VAL A 126 -4.02 9.64 -1.00
C VAL A 126 -3.64 8.54 -0.01
N THR A 127 -4.59 7.71 0.38
CA THR A 127 -4.33 6.56 1.26
C THR A 127 -4.16 5.28 0.44
N ASP A 128 -3.48 4.28 0.99
CA ASP A 128 -3.36 2.97 0.35
C ASP A 128 -4.74 2.32 0.15
N GLU A 129 -5.64 2.50 1.12
CA GLU A 129 -7.02 2.03 1.05
C GLU A 129 -7.80 2.71 -0.08
N GLU A 130 -7.61 4.01 -0.30
CA GLU A 130 -8.28 4.71 -1.41
C GLU A 130 -7.70 4.32 -2.77
N TYR A 131 -6.37 4.22 -2.85
CA TYR A 131 -5.66 4.06 -4.13
C TYR A 131 -5.63 2.62 -4.63
N TYR A 132 -5.42 1.66 -3.73
CA TYR A 132 -5.04 0.30 -4.12
C TYR A 132 -5.96 -0.76 -3.50
N PHE A 133 -6.03 -0.84 -2.17
CA PHE A 133 -6.68 -1.98 -1.51
C PHE A 133 -8.20 -1.93 -1.53
N ARG A 134 -8.79 -0.73 -1.41
CA ARG A 134 -10.26 -0.53 -1.26
C ARG A 134 -10.92 -1.37 -0.17
N ILE A 135 -10.13 -1.87 0.78
CA ILE A 135 -10.50 -2.64 1.96
C ILE A 135 -9.59 -2.15 3.10
N PRO A 136 -10.14 -1.89 4.30
CA PRO A 136 -9.35 -1.57 5.47
C PRO A 136 -8.33 -2.66 5.84
N TYR A 137 -7.15 -2.27 6.33
CA TYR A 137 -6.06 -3.22 6.64
C TYR A 137 -6.44 -4.27 7.69
N ASP A 138 -7.26 -3.90 8.69
CA ASP A 138 -7.72 -4.82 9.74
C ASP A 138 -8.52 -6.00 9.18
N LYS A 139 -9.34 -5.76 8.14
CA LYS A 139 -10.04 -6.81 7.40
C LYS A 139 -9.12 -7.52 6.42
N LEU A 140 -8.35 -6.75 5.64
CA LEU A 140 -7.51 -7.29 4.57
C LEU A 140 -6.48 -8.28 5.11
N ASP A 141 -5.79 -7.94 6.18
CA ASP A 141 -4.77 -8.81 6.79
C ASP A 141 -5.39 -10.12 7.29
N LEU A 142 -6.57 -10.08 7.90
CA LEU A 142 -7.28 -11.27 8.36
C LEU A 142 -7.74 -12.16 7.19
N LEU A 143 -8.20 -11.56 6.09
CA LEU A 143 -8.56 -12.30 4.88
C LEU A 143 -7.33 -12.97 4.24
N LEU A 144 -6.21 -12.24 4.13
CA LEU A 144 -4.95 -12.78 3.60
C LEU A 144 -4.40 -13.89 4.49
N TYR A 145 -4.43 -13.70 5.81
CA TYR A 145 -4.06 -14.73 6.78
C TYR A 145 -4.94 -15.97 6.64
N SER A 146 -6.25 -15.77 6.50
CA SER A 146 -7.20 -16.87 6.35
C SER A 146 -6.93 -17.66 5.08
N TRP A 147 -6.66 -16.95 3.98
CA TRP A 147 -6.34 -17.53 2.67
C TRP A 147 -5.01 -18.31 2.68
N GLU A 148 -3.94 -17.76 3.26
CA GLU A 148 -2.64 -18.44 3.33
C GLU A 148 -2.63 -19.71 4.19
N ASN A 149 -3.57 -19.83 5.13
CA ASN A 149 -3.68 -20.97 6.04
C ASN A 149 -4.83 -21.92 5.66
N ASP A 150 -5.40 -21.78 4.46
CA ASP A 150 -6.45 -22.65 3.93
C ASP A 150 -7.68 -22.80 4.86
N PHE A 151 -8.05 -21.73 5.57
CA PHE A 151 -9.25 -21.73 6.39
C PHE A 151 -10.52 -21.81 5.54
N ASP A 152 -11.55 -22.49 6.05
CA ASP A 152 -12.80 -22.64 5.32
C ASP A 152 -13.58 -21.30 5.25
N ILE A 153 -14.14 -21.01 4.08
CA ILE A 153 -14.83 -19.74 3.83
C ILE A 153 -15.98 -19.51 4.82
N ALA A 154 -16.70 -20.57 5.21
CA ALA A 154 -17.84 -20.42 6.12
C ALA A 154 -17.38 -20.00 7.53
N GLY A 155 -16.29 -20.57 8.02
CA GLY A 155 -15.63 -20.21 9.27
C GLY A 155 -15.13 -18.78 9.25
N VAL A 156 -14.46 -18.36 8.17
CA VAL A 156 -13.97 -16.99 7.98
C VAL A 156 -15.13 -15.99 7.97
N CYS A 157 -16.19 -16.24 7.19
CA CYS A 157 -17.39 -15.40 7.15
C CYS A 157 -18.04 -15.26 8.53
N ASN A 158 -18.12 -16.35 9.29
CA ASN A 158 -18.69 -16.34 10.64
C ASN A 158 -17.85 -15.51 11.62
N VAL A 159 -16.52 -15.69 11.62
CA VAL A 159 -15.61 -14.95 12.52
C VAL A 159 -15.54 -13.47 12.17
N MET A 160 -15.49 -13.15 10.88
CA MET A 160 -15.34 -11.78 10.39
C MET A 160 -16.66 -11.04 10.19
N ASN A 161 -17.80 -11.70 10.44
CA ASN A 161 -19.16 -11.18 10.19
C ASN A 161 -19.32 -10.66 8.75
N LEU A 162 -18.93 -11.48 7.76
CA LEU A 162 -19.00 -11.20 6.33
C LEU A 162 -20.01 -12.13 5.63
N SER A 163 -20.57 -11.67 4.52
CA SER A 163 -21.26 -12.54 3.56
C SER A 163 -20.25 -13.36 2.76
N LYS A 164 -20.70 -14.47 2.19
CA LYS A 164 -19.92 -15.27 1.25
C LYS A 164 -19.90 -14.68 -0.16
N GLU A 165 -20.98 -13.99 -0.51
CA GLU A 165 -21.09 -13.14 -1.71
C GLU A 165 -20.29 -11.85 -1.48
#